data_AF-A0A0F8ZGH1-F1
#
_entry.id   AF-A0A0F8ZGH1-F1
#
_cell.length_a   1.000
_cell.length_b   1.000
_cell.length_c   1.000
_cell.angle_alpha   90.00
_cell.angle_beta   90.00
_cell.angle_gamma   90.00
#
_symmetry.space_group_name_H-M   'P 1'
#
loop_
_entity.id
_entity.type
_entity.pdbx_description
1 polymer ?
#
loop_
_entity_poly.entity_id
_entity_poly.type
_entity_poly.pdbx_seq_one_letter_code
_entity_poly.pdbx_strand_id
1 'polypeptide(L)'
;MHVSKLSETYLIAKVNLGDGNYIKLTNLPGYRKFLPDRTVKFKPTGANIAYILEHWPEVNWSVEARPFFQAYMETQAELEAGRQAKLDFSPTNDEFSYKTQPYEHQRRALHLSKDKANYALFMEQGTGKTKVIIDNAGYLFTNGKIDMMVVIAPNGVHENWAVNELPKHAAYEYVAYVHSTKNTKKTREALDNVLSSKCLKVVLINVEGFTANKAKDLLDSCLKNFNCMLVIDESSRIKNPSA
;
A
#
# COMPACT_ATOMS: atom_id res chain seq x y z
N MET A 1 30.05 -10.90 15.79
CA MET A 1 29.70 -11.61 14.53
C MET A 1 30.44 -10.94 13.38
N HIS A 2 30.83 -11.68 12.33
CA HIS A 2 31.37 -11.10 11.11
C HIS A 2 30.47 -11.42 9.91
N VAL A 3 30.13 -10.42 9.10
CA VAL A 3 29.32 -10.57 7.88
C VAL A 3 30.13 -10.12 6.67
N SER A 4 30.18 -10.96 5.64
CA SER A 4 30.87 -10.66 4.39
C SER A 4 30.04 -11.01 3.16
N LYS A 5 30.44 -10.46 2.00
CA LYS A 5 29.76 -10.68 0.73
C LYS A 5 30.11 -12.06 0.17
N LEU A 6 29.10 -12.85 -0.18
CA LEU A 6 29.27 -14.12 -0.90
C LEU A 6 29.03 -13.93 -2.41
N SER A 7 28.03 -13.14 -2.77
CA SER A 7 27.72 -12.76 -4.15
C SER A 7 26.91 -11.44 -4.16
N GLU A 8 26.53 -10.96 -5.34
CA GLU A 8 25.62 -9.80 -5.47
C GLU A 8 24.27 -9.98 -4.78
N THR A 9 23.86 -11.23 -4.54
CA THR A 9 22.53 -11.58 -4.02
C THR A 9 22.56 -12.13 -2.59
N TYR A 10 23.73 -12.50 -2.08
CA TYR A 10 23.84 -13.21 -0.81
C TYR A 10 25.03 -12.73 0.02
N LEU A 11 24.80 -12.70 1.33
CA LEU A 11 25.82 -12.49 2.35
C LEU A 11 26.04 -13.78 3.14
N ILE A 12 27.17 -13.86 3.83
CA ILE A 12 27.47 -14.91 4.79
C ILE A 12 27.75 -14.32 6.17
N ALA A 13 27.20 -14.94 7.20
CA ALA A 13 27.44 -14.61 8.59
C ALA A 13 28.28 -15.69 9.26
N LYS A 14 29.36 -15.28 9.92
CA LYS A 14 30.27 -16.12 10.72
C LYS A 14 30.25 -15.66 12.16
N VAL A 15 29.93 -16.58 13.07
CA VAL A 15 29.94 -16.36 14.52
C VAL A 15 30.21 -17.69 15.22
N ASN A 16 30.74 -17.66 16.45
CA ASN A 16 30.85 -18.86 17.27
C ASN A 16 29.44 -19.42 17.52
N LEU A 17 29.22 -20.71 17.25
CA LEU A 17 27.91 -21.35 17.35
C LEU A 17 27.45 -21.64 18.79
N GLY A 18 28.31 -21.41 19.79
CA GLY A 18 27.96 -21.42 21.20
C GLY A 18 27.00 -20.30 21.61
N ASP A 19 26.63 -20.26 22.89
CA ASP A 19 25.83 -19.19 23.50
C ASP A 19 24.50 -18.89 22.79
N GLY A 20 23.85 -19.94 22.28
CA GLY A 20 22.57 -19.83 21.58
C GLY A 20 22.65 -19.20 20.19
N ASN A 21 23.84 -18.86 19.69
CA ASN A 21 24.01 -18.27 18.35
C ASN A 21 23.53 -19.19 17.23
N TYR A 22 23.69 -20.51 17.39
CA TYR A 22 23.11 -21.46 16.45
C TYR A 22 21.59 -21.28 16.33
N ILE A 23 20.88 -21.18 17.46
CA ILE A 23 19.42 -21.01 17.50
C ILE A 23 19.02 -19.68 16.84
N LYS A 24 19.72 -18.59 17.18
CA LYS A 24 19.50 -17.26 16.58
C LYS A 24 19.69 -17.31 15.05
N LEU A 25 20.75 -17.94 14.57
CA LEU A 25 21.00 -18.12 13.14
C LEU A 25 19.94 -18.99 12.46
N THR A 26 19.45 -20.04 13.13
CA THR A 26 18.34 -20.84 12.61
C THR A 26 17.01 -20.08 12.60
N ASN A 27 16.90 -18.95 13.29
CA ASN A 27 15.71 -18.10 13.33
C ASN A 27 15.80 -16.85 12.43
N LEU A 28 16.87 -16.71 11.63
CA LEU A 28 16.97 -15.64 10.63
C LEU A 28 15.74 -15.63 9.70
N PRO A 29 15.12 -14.45 9.48
CA PRO A 29 13.90 -14.36 8.68
C PRO A 29 14.13 -14.65 7.19
N GLY A 30 13.21 -15.38 6.57
CA GLY A 30 13.30 -15.71 5.14
C GLY A 30 14.42 -16.70 4.79
N TYR A 31 15.02 -16.55 3.61
CA TYR A 31 15.97 -17.52 3.07
C TYR A 31 17.30 -17.52 3.83
N ARG A 32 17.67 -18.70 4.33
CA ARG A 32 18.97 -18.98 4.95
C ARG A 32 19.44 -20.40 4.64
N LYS A 33 20.75 -20.61 4.59
CA LYS A 33 21.37 -21.92 4.38
C LYS A 33 22.72 -22.00 5.11
N PHE A 34 22.90 -23.01 5.95
CA PHE A 34 24.21 -23.31 6.53
C PHE A 34 25.14 -23.91 5.47
N LEU A 35 26.38 -23.43 5.44
CA LEU A 35 27.45 -23.91 4.56
C LEU A 35 28.34 -24.93 5.30
N PRO A 36 29.14 -25.76 4.59
CA PRO A 36 29.99 -26.78 5.22
C PRO A 36 30.98 -26.23 6.26
N ASP A 37 31.40 -24.97 6.12
CA ASP A 37 32.28 -24.25 7.05
C ASP A 37 31.56 -23.68 8.28
N ARG A 38 30.29 -24.07 8.49
CA ARG A 38 29.40 -23.63 9.58
C ARG A 38 29.02 -22.15 9.53
N THR A 39 29.26 -21.45 8.42
CA THR A 39 28.70 -20.12 8.19
C THR A 39 27.25 -20.21 7.68
N VAL A 40 26.50 -19.12 7.82
CA VAL A 40 25.13 -19.03 7.29
C VAL A 40 25.08 -18.07 6.12
N LYS A 41 24.69 -18.59 4.97
CA LYS A 41 24.30 -17.83 3.79
C LYS A 41 22.89 -17.29 3.97
N PHE A 42 22.65 -16.02 3.72
CA PHE A 42 21.33 -15.39 3.78
C PHE A 42 21.18 -14.27 2.72
N LYS A 43 19.93 -13.87 2.45
CA LYS A 43 19.65 -12.72 1.58
C LYS A 43 19.67 -11.41 2.39
N PRO A 44 20.32 -10.32 1.92
CA PRO A 44 20.40 -9.05 2.62
C PRO A 44 19.09 -8.24 2.54
N THR A 45 17.99 -8.82 3.01
CA THR A 45 16.70 -8.11 3.14
C THR A 45 16.71 -7.24 4.39
N GLY A 46 15.89 -6.18 4.43
CA GLY A 46 15.77 -5.33 5.61
C GLY A 46 15.43 -6.11 6.88
N ALA A 47 14.56 -7.13 6.79
CA ALA A 47 14.25 -8.01 7.91
C ALA A 47 15.46 -8.81 8.43
N ASN A 48 16.31 -9.32 7.53
CA ASN A 48 17.52 -10.03 7.94
C ASN A 48 18.57 -9.11 8.56
N ILE A 49 18.77 -7.93 7.97
CA ILE A 49 19.72 -6.94 8.48
C ILE A 49 19.26 -6.44 9.85
N ALA A 50 17.98 -6.11 10.02
CA ALA A 50 17.38 -5.74 11.30
C ALA A 50 17.58 -6.83 12.37
N TYR A 51 17.26 -8.09 12.02
CA TYR A 51 17.43 -9.23 12.93
C TYR A 51 18.89 -9.41 13.37
N ILE A 52 19.85 -9.24 12.44
CA ILE A 52 21.29 -9.32 12.75
C ILE A 52 21.70 -8.21 13.72
N LEU A 53 21.28 -6.96 13.48
CA LEU A 53 21.63 -5.82 14.34
C LEU A 53 21.02 -5.94 15.74
N GLU A 54 19.80 -6.49 15.85
CA GLU A 54 19.13 -6.75 17.12
C GLU A 54 19.88 -7.80 17.95
N HIS A 55 20.30 -8.91 17.32
CA HIS A 55 20.87 -10.06 18.03
C HIS A 55 22.40 -10.00 18.16
N TRP A 56 23.06 -9.21 17.30
CA TRP A 56 24.50 -8.94 17.31
C TRP A 56 24.77 -7.45 17.02
N PRO A 57 24.57 -6.55 17.98
CA PRO A 57 24.77 -5.10 17.79
C PRO A 57 26.20 -4.74 17.38
N GLU A 58 27.18 -5.51 17.82
CA GLU A 58 28.62 -5.35 17.49
C GLU A 58 29.03 -6.16 16.25
N VAL A 59 28.11 -6.39 15.31
CA VAL A 59 28.42 -7.08 14.06
C VAL A 59 29.45 -6.29 13.23
N ASN A 60 30.51 -6.97 12.80
CA ASN A 60 31.50 -6.41 11.90
C ASN A 60 31.14 -6.75 10.45
N TRP A 61 30.80 -5.73 9.67
CA TRP A 61 30.53 -5.84 8.24
C TRP A 61 31.82 -5.63 7.44
N SER A 62 32.16 -6.59 6.58
CA SER A 62 33.27 -6.43 5.63
C SER A 62 33.03 -5.25 4.69
N VAL A 63 34.09 -4.74 4.08
CA VAL A 63 34.02 -3.59 3.14
C VAL A 63 33.03 -3.86 2.01
N GLU A 64 32.95 -5.09 1.52
CA GLU A 64 32.08 -5.52 0.42
C GLU A 64 30.63 -5.73 0.87
N ALA A 65 30.39 -6.02 2.15
CA ALA A 65 29.05 -6.18 2.71
C ALA A 65 28.45 -4.87 3.26
N ARG A 66 29.31 -3.89 3.57
CA ARG A 66 28.94 -2.59 4.13
C ARG A 66 27.90 -1.81 3.32
N PRO A 67 27.90 -1.83 1.96
CA PRO A 67 26.86 -1.16 1.18
C PRO A 67 25.44 -1.65 1.48
N PHE A 68 25.25 -2.93 1.78
CA PHE A 68 23.92 -3.48 2.13
C PHE A 68 23.42 -2.93 3.47
N PHE A 69 24.32 -2.83 4.45
CA PHE A 69 24.02 -2.23 5.75
C PHE A 69 23.75 -0.72 5.62
N GLN A 70 24.57 0.00 4.86
CA GLN A 70 24.39 1.44 4.63
C GLN A 70 23.04 1.74 3.97
N ALA A 71 22.69 1.02 2.90
CA ALA A 71 21.40 1.17 2.24
C ALA A 71 20.21 0.90 3.20
N TYR A 72 20.33 -0.08 4.10
CA TYR A 72 19.33 -0.33 5.14
C TYR A 72 19.21 0.87 6.10
N MET A 73 20.34 1.38 6.61
CA MET A 73 20.35 2.50 7.56
C MET A 73 19.81 3.78 6.93
N GLU A 74 20.18 4.08 5.68
CA GLU A 74 19.65 5.21 4.91
C GLU A 74 18.13 5.08 4.76
N THR A 75 17.64 3.90 4.36
CA THR A 75 16.19 3.64 4.27
C THR A 75 15.48 3.86 5.60
N GLN A 76 16.06 3.40 6.73
CA GLN A 76 15.46 3.63 8.06
C GLN A 76 15.45 5.10 8.44
N ALA A 77 16.54 5.83 8.18
CA ALA A 77 16.64 7.26 8.45
C ALA A 77 15.61 8.05 7.63
N GLU A 78 15.42 7.73 6.34
CA GLU A 78 14.39 8.34 5.50
C GLU A 78 12.98 8.06 6.01
N LEU A 79 12.69 6.82 6.43
CA LEU A 79 11.40 6.44 6.99
C LEU A 79 11.11 7.18 8.30
N GLU A 80 12.09 7.28 9.19
CA GLU A 80 11.98 7.98 10.46
C GLU A 80 11.82 9.50 10.27
N ALA A 81 12.64 10.11 9.41
CA ALA A 81 12.49 11.51 9.02
C ALA A 81 11.11 11.78 8.39
N GLY A 82 10.64 10.88 7.52
CA GLY A 82 9.30 10.96 6.94
C GLY A 82 8.19 10.82 7.98
N ARG A 83 8.36 9.96 8.99
CA ARG A 83 7.41 9.83 10.11
C ARG A 83 7.39 11.08 10.97
N GLN A 84 8.54 11.63 11.30
CA GLN A 84 8.67 12.85 12.10
C GLN A 84 8.08 14.06 11.36
N ALA A 85 8.42 14.25 10.09
CA ALA A 85 7.84 15.30 9.26
C ALA A 85 6.31 15.18 9.16
N LYS A 86 5.77 13.95 9.09
CA LYS A 86 4.33 13.74 9.18
C LYS A 86 3.79 14.17 10.53
N LEU A 87 4.45 13.85 11.66
CA LEU A 87 4.04 14.23 13.03
C LEU A 87 3.98 15.74 13.22
N ASP A 88 4.97 16.45 12.69
CA ASP A 88 5.08 17.90 12.81
C ASP A 88 4.16 18.65 11.82
N PHE A 89 3.61 17.93 10.82
CA PHE A 89 2.68 18.51 9.85
C PHE A 89 1.32 18.82 10.48
N SER A 90 0.97 20.10 10.47
CA SER A 90 -0.35 20.60 10.85
C SER A 90 -0.94 21.40 9.69
N PRO A 91 -2.09 20.99 9.12
CA PRO A 91 -2.72 21.74 8.05
C PRO A 91 -3.32 23.06 8.58
N THR A 92 -3.01 24.17 7.91
CA THR A 92 -3.45 25.51 8.33
C THR A 92 -4.84 25.86 7.80
N ASN A 93 -5.20 25.46 6.58
CA ASN A 93 -6.49 25.71 5.95
C ASN A 93 -6.96 24.51 5.12
N ASP A 94 -8.27 24.38 4.93
CA ASP A 94 -8.85 23.35 4.06
C ASP A 94 -9.23 23.94 2.70
N GLU A 95 -8.70 23.35 1.63
CA GLU A 95 -9.01 23.72 0.24
C GLU A 95 -10.22 22.97 -0.33
N PHE A 96 -10.69 21.93 0.36
CA PHE A 96 -11.78 21.06 -0.07
C PHE A 96 -13.00 21.24 0.82
N SER A 97 -14.19 21.34 0.22
CA SER A 97 -15.45 21.43 0.94
C SER A 97 -15.93 20.03 1.33
N TYR A 98 -15.93 19.72 2.63
CA TYR A 98 -16.39 18.43 3.13
C TYR A 98 -17.92 18.38 3.25
N LYS A 99 -18.53 17.23 2.93
CA LYS A 99 -19.94 16.97 3.23
C LYS A 99 -20.18 16.72 4.72
N THR A 100 -19.23 16.03 5.34
CA THR A 100 -19.21 15.73 6.78
C THR A 100 -17.86 16.14 7.34
N GLN A 101 -17.86 16.83 8.48
CA GLN A 101 -16.63 17.33 9.10
C GLN A 101 -15.64 16.19 9.38
N PRO A 102 -14.38 16.28 8.90
CA PRO A 102 -13.35 15.29 9.23
C PRO A 102 -12.89 15.44 10.68
N TYR A 103 -12.48 14.33 11.29
CA TYR A 103 -11.63 14.37 12.48
C TYR A 103 -10.22 14.86 12.12
N GLU A 104 -9.47 15.38 13.10
CA GLU A 104 -8.12 15.93 12.88
C GLU A 104 -7.16 14.95 12.18
N HIS A 105 -7.16 13.67 12.58
CA HIS A 105 -6.31 12.67 11.94
C HIS A 105 -6.71 12.38 10.48
N GLN A 106 -7.99 12.49 10.15
CA GLN A 106 -8.50 12.33 8.77
C GLN A 106 -8.10 13.53 7.91
N ARG A 107 -8.29 14.74 8.43
CA ARG A 107 -7.89 15.99 7.81
C ARG A 107 -6.39 15.99 7.52
N ARG A 108 -5.58 15.66 8.50
CA ARG A 108 -4.12 15.51 8.35
C ARG A 108 -3.75 14.45 7.31
N ALA A 109 -4.40 13.29 7.33
CA ALA A 109 -4.15 12.24 6.34
C ALA A 109 -4.47 12.67 4.90
N LEU A 110 -5.56 13.41 4.70
CA LEU A 110 -5.92 14.00 3.41
C LEU A 110 -4.82 14.95 2.92
N HIS A 111 -4.44 15.93 3.74
CA HIS A 111 -3.42 16.91 3.35
C HIS A 111 -2.05 16.29 3.04
N LEU A 112 -1.67 15.22 3.74
CA LEU A 112 -0.44 14.48 3.47
C LEU A 112 -0.50 13.65 2.17
N SER A 113 -1.69 13.30 1.69
CA SER A 113 -1.90 12.36 0.58
C SER A 113 -2.41 13.00 -0.71
N LYS A 114 -3.11 14.14 -0.64
CA LYS A 114 -3.87 14.71 -1.77
C LYS A 114 -3.05 15.05 -3.02
N ASP A 115 -1.76 15.37 -2.85
CA ASP A 115 -0.86 15.71 -3.96
C ASP A 115 0.17 14.62 -4.27
N LYS A 116 0.05 13.44 -3.67
CA LYS A 116 0.95 12.31 -3.89
C LYS A 116 0.37 11.38 -4.95
N ALA A 117 1.17 11.04 -5.96
CA ALA A 117 0.77 10.09 -7.00
C ALA A 117 0.49 8.67 -6.43
N ASN A 118 1.25 8.27 -5.41
CA ASN A 118 1.05 7.01 -4.68
C ASN A 118 1.10 7.28 -3.18
N TYR A 119 0.14 6.75 -2.42
CA TYR A 119 0.10 6.91 -0.97
C TYR A 119 -0.55 5.72 -0.27
N ALA A 120 0.06 5.26 0.82
CA ALA A 120 -0.49 4.21 1.68
C ALA A 120 -1.05 4.81 2.97
N LEU A 121 -2.34 4.60 3.22
CA LEU A 121 -3.04 5.06 4.42
C LEU A 121 -2.94 4.01 5.54
N PHE A 122 -1.86 4.05 6.31
CA PHE A 122 -1.67 3.21 7.51
C PHE A 122 -2.43 3.74 8.74
N MET A 123 -3.73 3.98 8.60
CA MET A 123 -4.58 4.38 9.72
C MET A 123 -5.18 3.13 10.38
N GLU A 124 -5.43 3.18 11.69
CA GLU A 124 -6.06 2.08 12.42
C GLU A 124 -7.45 1.75 11.86
N GLN A 125 -7.88 0.50 12.01
CA GLN A 125 -9.24 0.10 11.61
C GLN A 125 -10.28 0.92 12.40
N GLY A 126 -11.40 1.26 11.76
CA GLY A 126 -12.46 2.07 12.38
C GLY A 126 -12.20 3.58 12.44
N THR A 127 -11.03 4.07 12.02
CA THR A 127 -10.69 5.52 12.07
C THR A 127 -11.20 6.34 10.87
N GLY A 128 -11.97 5.73 9.97
CA GLY A 128 -12.58 6.40 8.81
C GLY A 128 -11.64 6.64 7.63
N LYS A 129 -10.79 5.65 7.29
CA LYS A 129 -9.94 5.65 6.08
C LYS A 129 -10.72 5.92 4.80
N THR A 130 -11.87 5.27 4.65
CA THR A 130 -12.73 5.40 3.47
C THR A 130 -13.16 6.85 3.23
N LYS A 131 -13.51 7.59 4.30
CA LYS A 131 -13.80 9.01 4.21
C LYS A 131 -12.63 9.82 3.64
N VAL A 132 -11.40 9.58 4.14
CA VAL A 132 -10.19 10.27 3.63
C VAL A 132 -9.99 10.02 2.14
N ILE A 133 -10.24 8.79 1.68
CA ILE A 133 -10.11 8.42 0.26
C ILE A 133 -11.18 9.13 -0.58
N ILE A 134 -12.43 9.16 -0.11
CA ILE A 134 -13.53 9.86 -0.78
C ILE A 134 -13.25 11.36 -0.86
N ASP A 135 -12.79 11.99 0.22
CA ASP A 135 -12.42 13.40 0.23
C ASP A 135 -11.25 13.69 -0.73
N ASN A 136 -10.26 12.78 -0.80
CA ASN A 136 -9.14 12.91 -1.74
C ASN A 136 -9.61 12.81 -3.20
N ALA A 137 -10.45 11.82 -3.51
CA ALA A 137 -11.05 11.70 -4.84
C ALA A 137 -11.85 12.95 -5.21
N GLY A 138 -12.59 13.50 -4.25
CA GLY A 138 -13.29 14.78 -4.41
C GLY A 138 -12.36 15.94 -4.73
N TYR A 139 -11.31 16.13 -3.93
CA TYR A 139 -10.30 17.16 -4.16
C TYR A 139 -9.64 17.04 -5.53
N LEU A 140 -9.23 15.83 -5.92
CA LEU A 140 -8.62 15.59 -7.23
C LEU A 140 -9.61 15.84 -8.37
N PHE A 141 -10.87 15.42 -8.22
CA PHE A 141 -11.92 15.59 -9.21
C PHE A 141 -12.28 17.06 -9.41
N THR A 142 -12.50 17.82 -8.33
CA THR A 142 -12.84 19.25 -8.41
C THR A 142 -11.71 20.09 -9.00
N ASN A 143 -10.47 19.60 -8.91
CA ASN A 143 -9.29 20.21 -9.53
C ASN A 143 -9.00 19.67 -10.95
N GLY A 144 -9.88 18.83 -11.52
CA GLY A 144 -9.72 18.27 -12.86
C GLY A 144 -8.55 17.29 -13.02
N LYS A 145 -8.00 16.75 -11.91
CA LYS A 145 -6.87 15.81 -11.93
C LYS A 145 -7.31 14.36 -12.18
N ILE A 146 -8.54 14.01 -11.82
CA ILE A 146 -9.14 12.70 -12.10
C ILE A 146 -10.56 12.89 -12.63
N ASP A 147 -11.05 11.92 -13.37
CA ASP A 147 -12.45 11.81 -13.79
C ASP A 147 -13.08 10.44 -13.45
N MET A 148 -12.26 9.52 -12.91
CA MET A 148 -12.68 8.22 -12.42
C MET A 148 -11.96 7.80 -11.14
N MET A 149 -12.68 7.14 -10.24
CA MET A 149 -12.15 6.38 -9.12
C MET A 149 -12.50 4.91 -9.28
N VAL A 150 -11.49 4.04 -9.21
CA VAL A 150 -11.69 2.59 -9.21
C VAL A 150 -11.30 2.03 -7.86
N VAL A 151 -12.23 1.40 -7.17
CA VAL A 151 -12.02 0.79 -5.84
C VAL A 151 -12.03 -0.71 -5.97
N ILE A 152 -10.95 -1.35 -5.52
CA ILE A 152 -10.83 -2.79 -5.36
C ILE A 152 -10.93 -3.09 -3.88
N ALA A 153 -11.93 -3.85 -3.46
CA ALA A 153 -12.13 -4.20 -2.06
C ALA A 153 -12.71 -5.62 -1.92
N PRO A 154 -12.67 -6.25 -0.73
CA PRO A 154 -13.27 -7.56 -0.49
C PRO A 154 -14.79 -7.60 -0.74
N ASN A 155 -15.35 -8.81 -0.84
CA ASN A 155 -16.80 -8.99 -0.92
C ASN A 155 -17.54 -8.26 0.23
N GLY A 156 -18.67 -7.63 -0.08
CA GLY A 156 -19.44 -6.81 0.87
C GLY A 156 -18.83 -5.43 1.16
N VAL A 157 -17.50 -5.30 1.25
CA VAL A 157 -16.85 -4.00 1.45
C VAL A 157 -17.04 -3.10 0.23
N HIS A 158 -16.75 -3.60 -0.97
CA HIS A 158 -16.96 -2.83 -2.20
C HIS A 158 -18.42 -2.38 -2.40
N GLU A 159 -19.41 -3.16 -1.95
CA GLU A 159 -20.82 -2.76 -1.99
C GLU A 159 -21.14 -1.66 -0.97
N ASN A 160 -20.58 -1.77 0.25
CA ASN A 160 -20.74 -0.76 1.30
C ASN A 160 -20.29 0.64 0.86
N TRP A 161 -19.28 0.72 -0.01
CA TRP A 161 -18.86 1.98 -0.62
C TRP A 161 -20.01 2.68 -1.37
N ALA A 162 -20.76 1.95 -2.20
CA ALA A 162 -21.89 2.50 -2.95
C ALA A 162 -23.09 2.83 -2.06
N VAL A 163 -23.41 1.95 -1.11
CA VAL A 163 -24.65 2.02 -0.32
C VAL A 163 -24.55 3.04 0.81
N ASN A 164 -23.39 3.16 1.45
CA ASN A 164 -23.24 3.92 2.69
C ASN A 164 -22.18 5.01 2.59
N GLU A 165 -20.96 4.66 2.20
CA GLU A 165 -19.81 5.58 2.33
C GLU A 165 -19.89 6.77 1.36
N LEU A 166 -20.08 6.51 0.06
CA LEU A 166 -20.21 7.56 -0.96
C LEU A 166 -21.42 8.46 -0.69
N PRO A 167 -22.64 7.94 -0.44
CA PRO A 167 -23.79 8.80 -0.12
C PRO A 167 -23.57 9.66 1.12
N LYS A 168 -22.85 9.15 2.12
CA LYS A 168 -22.58 9.87 3.36
C LYS A 168 -21.52 10.95 3.21
N HIS A 169 -20.44 10.68 2.48
CA HIS A 169 -19.23 11.50 2.52
C HIS A 169 -18.92 12.29 1.24
N ALA A 170 -19.39 11.86 0.06
CA ALA A 170 -19.09 12.55 -1.18
C ALA A 170 -19.80 13.91 -1.25
N ALA A 171 -19.01 14.99 -1.30
CA ALA A 171 -19.46 16.38 -1.37
C ALA A 171 -19.60 16.92 -2.81
N TYR A 172 -19.54 16.02 -3.79
CA TYR A 172 -19.45 16.31 -5.21
C TYR A 172 -20.36 15.35 -5.99
N GLU A 173 -20.67 15.68 -7.24
CA GLU A 173 -21.48 14.81 -8.08
C GLU A 173 -20.69 13.57 -8.51
N TYR A 174 -21.30 12.40 -8.35
CA TYR A 174 -20.71 11.13 -8.73
C TYR A 174 -21.77 10.18 -9.29
N VAL A 175 -21.32 9.21 -10.06
CA VAL A 175 -22.12 8.04 -10.45
C VAL A 175 -21.31 6.78 -10.15
N ALA A 176 -21.94 5.80 -9.50
CA ALA A 176 -21.25 4.60 -9.05
C ALA A 176 -21.78 3.34 -9.74
N TYR A 177 -20.87 2.45 -10.10
CA TYR A 177 -21.16 1.12 -10.63
C TYR A 177 -20.48 0.07 -9.76
N VAL A 178 -21.27 -0.87 -9.23
CA VAL A 178 -20.78 -2.07 -8.55
C VAL A 178 -20.62 -3.18 -9.57
N HIS A 179 -19.39 -3.64 -9.78
CA HIS A 179 -19.10 -4.70 -10.73
C HIS A 179 -19.77 -6.01 -10.31
N SER A 180 -20.42 -6.65 -11.29
CA SER A 180 -21.00 -7.98 -11.13
C SER A 180 -20.51 -8.91 -12.23
N THR A 181 -20.23 -10.16 -11.88
CA THR A 181 -19.88 -11.21 -12.85
C THR A 181 -21.06 -11.57 -13.77
N LYS A 182 -22.29 -11.21 -13.37
CA LYS A 182 -23.51 -11.45 -14.14
C LYS A 182 -23.58 -10.48 -15.33
N ASN A 183 -23.60 -11.06 -16.53
CA ASN A 183 -23.64 -10.31 -17.79
C ASN A 183 -25.09 -10.13 -18.29
N THR A 184 -25.83 -9.23 -17.65
CA THR A 184 -27.21 -8.92 -18.00
C THR A 184 -27.29 -7.61 -18.78
N LYS A 185 -28.36 -7.39 -19.55
CA LYS A 185 -28.59 -6.12 -20.24
C LYS A 185 -28.55 -4.93 -19.26
N LYS A 186 -29.22 -5.08 -18.11
CA LYS A 186 -29.24 -4.09 -17.03
C LYS A 186 -27.85 -3.75 -16.49
N THR A 187 -26.98 -4.76 -16.31
CA THR A 187 -25.62 -4.51 -15.81
C THR A 187 -24.72 -3.82 -16.84
N ARG A 188 -24.95 -4.03 -18.15
CA ARG A 188 -24.26 -3.28 -19.21
C ARG A 188 -24.73 -1.83 -19.28
N GLU A 189 -26.04 -1.61 -19.30
CA GLU A 189 -26.61 -0.25 -19.33
C GLU A 189 -26.17 0.58 -18.12
N ALA A 190 -26.11 -0.03 -16.93
CA ALA A 190 -25.60 0.64 -15.73
C ALA A 190 -24.13 1.04 -15.87
N LEU A 191 -23.29 0.18 -16.46
CA LEU A 191 -21.89 0.48 -16.72
C LEU A 191 -21.78 1.60 -17.77
N ASP A 192 -22.48 1.51 -18.90
CA ASP A 192 -22.45 2.50 -19.98
C ASP A 192 -22.89 3.89 -19.48
N ASN A 193 -23.90 3.95 -18.62
CA ASN A 193 -24.34 5.18 -17.97
C ASN A 193 -23.25 5.81 -17.09
N VAL A 194 -22.49 4.97 -16.36
CA VAL A 194 -21.35 5.47 -15.56
C VAL A 194 -20.23 5.96 -16.46
N LEU A 195 -19.85 5.19 -17.49
CA LEU A 195 -18.75 5.53 -18.39
C LEU A 195 -19.02 6.81 -19.21
N SER A 196 -20.27 7.11 -19.53
CA SER A 196 -20.67 8.30 -20.29
C SER A 196 -20.91 9.55 -19.43
N SER A 197 -20.89 9.43 -18.09
CA SER A 197 -21.18 10.55 -17.19
C SER A 197 -20.09 11.62 -17.17
N LYS A 198 -20.50 12.87 -16.94
CA LYS A 198 -19.59 13.99 -16.67
C LYS A 198 -19.21 14.13 -15.18
N CYS A 199 -19.93 13.45 -14.30
CA CYS A 199 -19.64 13.40 -12.87
C CYS A 199 -18.40 12.54 -12.59
N LEU A 200 -17.93 12.51 -11.34
CA LEU A 200 -16.91 11.52 -10.96
C LEU A 200 -17.46 10.11 -11.16
N LYS A 201 -16.78 9.33 -11.99
CA LYS A 201 -17.16 7.93 -12.26
C LYS A 201 -16.56 7.07 -11.17
N VAL A 202 -17.37 6.26 -10.49
CA VAL A 202 -16.87 5.36 -9.46
C VAL A 202 -17.14 3.91 -9.86
N VAL A 203 -16.09 3.12 -10.01
CA VAL A 203 -16.19 1.69 -10.33
C VAL A 203 -15.72 0.89 -9.12
N LEU A 204 -16.58 0.04 -8.59
CA LEU A 204 -16.35 -0.73 -7.37
C LEU A 204 -16.24 -2.21 -7.75
N ILE A 205 -15.07 -2.80 -7.53
CA ILE A 205 -14.73 -4.16 -7.97
C ILE A 205 -14.42 -4.99 -6.74
N ASN A 206 -15.03 -6.17 -6.65
CA ASN A 206 -14.60 -7.16 -5.69
C ASN A 206 -13.21 -7.71 -6.07
N VAL A 207 -12.26 -7.71 -5.13
CA VAL A 207 -10.94 -8.34 -5.30
C VAL A 207 -11.03 -9.81 -5.75
N GLU A 208 -12.01 -10.58 -5.25
CA GLU A 208 -12.19 -11.98 -5.68
C GLU A 208 -12.66 -12.09 -7.14
N GLY A 209 -13.21 -11.00 -7.70
CA GLY A 209 -13.61 -10.88 -9.10
C GLY A 209 -12.43 -10.87 -10.09
N PHE A 210 -11.20 -10.59 -9.63
CA PHE A 210 -9.99 -10.63 -10.47
C PHE A 210 -9.57 -12.04 -10.88
N THR A 211 -10.24 -13.08 -10.38
CA THR A 211 -10.11 -14.43 -10.94
C THR A 211 -10.72 -14.55 -12.35
N ALA A 212 -11.65 -13.65 -12.73
CA ALA A 212 -12.29 -13.63 -14.04
C ALA A 212 -11.68 -12.57 -14.97
N ASN A 213 -11.53 -12.89 -16.26
CA ASN A 213 -10.99 -11.96 -17.27
C ASN A 213 -11.76 -10.64 -17.34
N LYS A 214 -13.09 -10.67 -17.15
CA LYS A 214 -13.94 -9.48 -17.28
C LYS A 214 -13.61 -8.35 -16.30
N ALA A 215 -13.25 -8.67 -15.06
CA ALA A 215 -12.88 -7.65 -14.08
C ALA A 215 -11.54 -7.00 -14.45
N LYS A 216 -10.60 -7.80 -14.98
CA LYS A 216 -9.33 -7.31 -15.53
C LYS A 216 -9.54 -6.44 -16.76
N ASP A 217 -10.38 -6.88 -17.70
CA ASP A 217 -10.69 -6.16 -18.93
C ASP A 217 -11.38 -4.82 -18.63
N LEU A 218 -12.29 -4.80 -17.65
CA LEU A 218 -12.92 -3.57 -17.18
C LEU A 218 -11.90 -2.63 -16.56
N LEU A 219 -11.06 -3.11 -15.63
CA LEU A 219 -10.02 -2.29 -15.01
C LEU A 219 -9.06 -1.72 -16.07
N ASP A 220 -8.57 -2.56 -16.98
CA ASP A 220 -7.67 -2.16 -18.06
C ASP A 220 -8.30 -1.11 -18.97
N SER A 221 -9.58 -1.28 -19.34
CA SER A 221 -10.35 -0.29 -20.08
C SER A 221 -10.47 1.04 -19.31
N CYS A 222 -10.78 0.99 -18.02
CA CYS A 222 -10.85 2.20 -17.18
C CYS A 222 -9.52 2.95 -17.17
N LEU A 223 -8.42 2.23 -16.90
CA LEU A 223 -7.08 2.81 -16.81
C LEU A 223 -6.56 3.40 -18.13
N LYS A 224 -7.02 2.88 -19.28
CA LYS A 224 -6.62 3.36 -20.61
C LYS A 224 -7.40 4.58 -21.08
N ASN A 225 -8.66 4.72 -20.66
CA ASN A 225 -9.58 5.71 -21.22
C ASN A 225 -9.87 6.89 -20.28
N PHE A 226 -9.47 6.80 -19.00
CA PHE A 226 -9.80 7.78 -17.98
C PHE A 226 -8.59 8.14 -17.10
N ASN A 227 -8.63 9.33 -16.51
CA ASN A 227 -7.68 9.74 -15.49
C ASN A 227 -8.14 9.15 -14.15
N CYS A 228 -7.58 7.99 -13.83
CA CYS A 228 -8.04 7.17 -12.71
C CYS A 228 -7.28 7.44 -11.41
N MET A 229 -8.02 7.53 -10.31
CA MET A 229 -7.53 7.20 -8.97
C MET A 229 -7.83 5.71 -8.69
N LEU A 230 -6.79 4.90 -8.51
CA LEU A 230 -6.94 3.49 -8.13
C LEU A 230 -6.82 3.34 -6.61
N VAL A 231 -7.79 2.67 -6.00
CA VAL A 231 -7.87 2.41 -4.56
C VAL A 231 -7.87 0.91 -4.32
N ILE A 232 -6.98 0.45 -3.46
CA ILE A 232 -6.95 -0.94 -2.98
C ILE A 232 -7.29 -0.91 -1.49
N ASP A 233 -8.54 -1.22 -1.17
CA ASP A 233 -9.03 -1.27 0.21
C ASP A 233 -8.79 -2.66 0.82
N GLU A 234 -8.48 -2.69 2.11
CA GLU A 234 -8.07 -3.90 2.83
C GLU A 234 -6.94 -4.69 2.12
N SER A 235 -5.93 -3.96 1.62
CA SER A 235 -4.79 -4.49 0.85
C SER A 235 -3.96 -5.56 1.59
N SER A 236 -4.10 -5.68 2.91
CA SER A 236 -3.50 -6.76 3.72
C SER A 236 -3.89 -8.17 3.24
N ARG A 237 -4.99 -8.29 2.49
CA ARG A 237 -5.43 -9.54 1.86
C ARG A 237 -4.63 -9.91 0.61
N ILE A 238 -3.96 -8.94 -0.02
CA ILE A 238 -3.11 -9.14 -1.19
C ILE A 238 -1.67 -9.34 -0.70
N LYS A 239 -1.27 -10.60 -0.53
CA LYS A 239 0.02 -10.95 0.09
C LYS A 239 1.15 -11.22 -0.91
N ASN A 240 0.82 -11.53 -2.17
CA ASN A 240 1.80 -11.96 -3.17
C ASN A 240 1.77 -11.05 -4.40
N PRO A 241 2.94 -10.71 -4.99
CA PRO A 241 3.01 -9.97 -6.25
C PRO A 241 2.33 -10.69 -7.44
N SER A 242 2.10 -11.99 -7.30
CA SER A 242 1.45 -12.85 -8.30
C SER A 242 -0.04 -13.08 -8.03
N ALA A 243 -0.61 -12.45 -6.98
CA ALA A 243 -2.01 -12.58 -6.60
C ALA A 243 -2.94 -11.86 -7.58
#